data_AF-A0A7J6R307-F1
#
_entry.id   AF-A0A7J6R307-F1
#
_cell.length_a   1.000
_cell.length_b   1.000
_cell.length_c   1.000
_cell.angle_alpha   90.00
_cell.angle_beta   90.00
_cell.angle_gamma   90.00
#
_symmetry.space_group_name_H-M   'P 1'
#
loop_
_entity.id
_entity.type
_entity.pdbx_description
1 polymer ?
#
loop_
_entity_poly.entity_id
_entity_poly.type
_entity_poly.pdbx_seq_one_letter_code
_entity_poly.pdbx_strand_id
1 'polypeptide(L)'
;MTTTRVLCIAQPKLRSATAKVLTCEPAPKKPVAPMAKGSKFVVTLDQTLLYPEGGGQPSDTGRIGTAKVLYANKNSEGEVHHYVDTRVEVGSEVEVTIDWARRWDNTQQHSGQHLISALCETHELFPEFGNTDSWEFGSQ
;
A
#
# COMPACT_ATOMS: atom_id res chain seq x y z
N MET A 1 -6.59 8.16 -20.08
CA MET A 1 -6.61 7.73 -18.67
C MET A 1 -5.18 7.70 -18.18
N THR A 2 -4.88 8.40 -17.09
CA THR A 2 -3.50 8.60 -16.61
C THR A 2 -3.23 7.57 -15.53
N THR A 3 -2.36 6.59 -15.79
CA THR A 3 -1.93 5.61 -14.79
C THR A 3 -1.12 6.30 -13.70
N THR A 4 -1.45 6.04 -12.42
CA THR A 4 -0.65 6.54 -11.29
C THR A 4 0.74 5.90 -11.30
N ARG A 5 1.79 6.72 -11.24
CA ARG A 5 3.17 6.20 -11.13
C ARG A 5 3.46 5.78 -9.69
N VAL A 6 3.71 4.49 -9.47
CA VAL A 6 4.05 3.94 -8.15
C VAL A 6 5.57 3.98 -7.95
N LEU A 7 6.04 4.86 -7.05
CA LEU A 7 7.45 5.17 -6.88
C LEU A 7 8.20 4.13 -6.04
N CYS A 8 7.52 3.44 -5.13
CA CYS A 8 8.16 2.58 -4.13
C CYS A 8 8.89 1.36 -4.72
N ILE A 9 8.54 0.95 -5.93
CA ILE A 9 9.21 -0.16 -6.63
C ILE A 9 10.64 0.25 -7.05
N ALA A 10 10.78 1.44 -7.64
CA ALA A 10 12.09 1.95 -8.08
C ALA A 10 12.87 2.62 -6.93
N GLN A 11 12.17 3.12 -5.91
CA GLN A 11 12.75 3.90 -4.81
C GLN A 11 12.24 3.39 -3.45
N PRO A 12 12.66 2.20 -2.99
CA PRO A 12 12.08 1.54 -1.81
C PRO A 12 12.35 2.27 -0.49
N LYS A 13 13.39 3.10 -0.43
CA LYS A 13 13.77 3.89 0.76
C LYS A 13 13.16 5.29 0.78
N LEU A 14 12.41 5.69 -0.25
CA LEU A 14 11.76 6.99 -0.31
C LEU A 14 10.69 7.10 0.77
N ARG A 15 10.71 8.19 1.55
CA ARG A 15 9.80 8.39 2.70
C ARG A 15 8.80 9.52 2.50
N SER A 16 9.13 10.48 1.64
CA SER A 16 8.19 11.50 1.20
C SER A 16 8.43 11.86 -0.27
N ALA A 17 7.39 12.36 -0.93
CA ALA A 17 7.44 12.86 -2.31
C ALA A 17 6.32 13.86 -2.53
N THR A 18 6.53 14.81 -3.43
CA THR A 18 5.47 15.69 -3.91
C THR A 18 4.65 14.96 -4.97
N ALA A 19 3.33 15.11 -4.92
CA ALA A 19 2.39 14.59 -5.91
C ALA A 19 1.28 15.60 -6.20
N LYS A 20 0.72 15.54 -7.41
CA LYS A 20 -0.45 16.31 -7.81
C LYS A 20 -1.71 15.53 -7.53
N VAL A 21 -2.67 16.19 -6.87
CA VAL A 21 -4.00 15.64 -6.60
C VAL A 21 -4.83 15.66 -7.89
N LEU A 22 -5.24 14.49 -8.37
CA LEU A 22 -6.02 14.35 -9.59
C LEU A 22 -7.53 14.37 -9.30
N THR A 23 -7.97 13.63 -8.28
CA THR A 23 -9.37 13.56 -7.85
C THR A 23 -9.47 13.47 -6.34
N CYS A 24 -10.60 13.88 -5.77
CA CYS A 24 -10.94 13.72 -4.36
C CYS A 24 -12.45 13.57 -4.19
N GLU A 25 -12.93 12.34 -4.29
CA GLU A 25 -14.35 11.99 -4.27
C GLU A 25 -14.80 11.47 -2.91
N PRO A 26 -16.09 11.60 -2.52
CA PRO A 26 -16.60 10.96 -1.31
C PRO A 26 -16.38 9.45 -1.33
N ALA A 27 -15.92 8.89 -0.21
CA ALA A 27 -15.75 7.45 -0.06
C ALA A 27 -17.10 6.72 -0.08
N PRO A 28 -17.15 5.47 -0.59
CA PRO A 28 -18.37 4.68 -0.58
C PRO A 28 -18.87 4.45 0.86
N LYS A 29 -20.19 4.45 1.06
CA LYS A 29 -20.81 4.24 2.38
C LYS A 29 -20.42 2.91 3.02
N LYS A 30 -20.21 1.88 2.21
CA LYS A 30 -19.68 0.59 2.64
C LYS A 30 -18.17 0.58 2.36
N PRO A 31 -17.32 0.30 3.36
CA PRO A 31 -15.89 0.18 3.14
C PRO A 31 -15.57 -0.92 2.12
N VAL A 32 -14.62 -0.64 1.23
CA VAL A 32 -14.15 -1.61 0.23
C VAL A 32 -13.27 -2.72 0.83
N ALA A 33 -12.70 -2.45 1.99
CA ALA A 33 -11.90 -3.36 2.79
C ALA A 33 -12.10 -3.01 4.28
N PRO A 34 -11.87 -3.95 5.23
CA PRO A 34 -11.97 -3.65 6.66
C PRO A 34 -11.08 -2.47 7.08
N MET A 35 -9.87 -2.38 6.52
CA MET A 35 -8.87 -1.34 6.80
C MET A 35 -9.29 0.04 6.28
N ALA A 36 -10.19 0.11 5.31
CA ALA A 36 -10.76 1.38 4.80
C ALA A 36 -11.85 1.96 5.71
N LYS A 37 -12.16 1.32 6.84
CA LYS A 37 -13.17 1.82 7.79
C LYS A 37 -12.75 3.17 8.36
N GLY A 38 -13.65 4.15 8.26
CA GLY A 38 -13.42 5.52 8.74
C GLY A 38 -12.95 6.49 7.65
N SER A 39 -12.65 6.01 6.44
CA SER A 39 -12.35 6.86 5.30
C SER A 39 -13.61 7.64 4.88
N LYS A 40 -13.40 8.92 4.56
CA LYS A 40 -14.46 9.84 4.09
C LYS A 40 -14.30 10.22 2.63
N PHE A 41 -13.08 10.10 2.09
CA PHE A 41 -12.77 10.43 0.70
C PHE A 41 -11.86 9.38 0.05
N VAL A 42 -11.88 9.32 -1.27
CA VAL A 42 -10.95 8.58 -2.12
C VAL A 42 -10.20 9.59 -2.97
N VAL A 43 -8.87 9.53 -2.88
CA VAL A 43 -7.95 10.45 -3.57
C VAL A 43 -7.11 9.68 -4.58
N THR A 44 -6.98 10.22 -5.79
CA THR A 44 -6.05 9.72 -6.81
C THR A 44 -4.98 10.76 -7.11
N LEU A 45 -3.77 10.28 -7.36
CA LEU A 45 -2.56 11.10 -7.55
C LEU A 45 -1.90 10.75 -8.88
N ASP A 46 -1.12 11.68 -9.43
CA ASP A 46 -0.28 11.43 -10.62
C ASP A 46 0.86 10.44 -10.32
N GLN A 47 1.35 10.46 -9.08
CA GLN A 47 2.34 9.53 -8.55
C GLN A 47 2.13 9.33 -7.05
N THR A 48 2.59 8.20 -6.53
CA THR A 48 2.53 7.92 -5.09
C THR A 48 3.70 7.04 -4.67
N LEU A 49 4.23 7.29 -3.47
CA LEU A 49 5.19 6.41 -2.83
C LEU A 49 4.53 5.38 -1.90
N LEU A 50 3.22 5.49 -1.68
CA LEU A 50 2.45 4.55 -0.88
C LEU A 50 2.13 3.32 -1.72
N TYR A 51 2.53 2.15 -1.22
CA TYR A 51 2.27 0.87 -1.84
C TYR A 51 0.77 0.56 -1.69
N PRO A 52 0.04 0.38 -2.82
CA PRO A 52 -1.30 -0.16 -2.76
C PRO A 52 -1.24 -1.64 -2.37
N GLU A 53 -2.23 -2.12 -1.63
CA GLU A 53 -2.34 -3.54 -1.28
C GLU A 53 -2.19 -4.45 -2.51
N GLY A 54 -1.44 -5.54 -2.34
CA GLY A 54 -1.19 -6.50 -3.42
C GLY A 54 -0.29 -7.66 -3.00
N GLY A 55 -0.49 -8.82 -3.64
CA GLY A 55 0.37 -10.00 -3.44
C GLY A 55 0.44 -10.48 -1.98
N GLY A 56 -0.63 -10.30 -1.20
CA GLY A 56 -0.68 -10.63 0.23
C GLY A 56 -0.09 -9.56 1.16
N GLN A 57 0.64 -8.58 0.63
CA GLN A 57 1.18 -7.48 1.44
C GLN A 57 0.13 -6.39 1.67
N PRO A 58 -0.14 -6.00 2.94
CA PRO A 58 -1.04 -4.90 3.26
C PRO A 58 -0.58 -3.59 2.64
N SER A 59 -1.54 -2.69 2.37
CA SER A 59 -1.20 -1.34 1.89
C SER A 59 -0.39 -0.57 2.93
N ASP A 60 0.36 0.41 2.45
CA ASP A 60 0.92 1.41 3.35
C ASP A 60 -0.15 2.34 3.91
N THR A 61 0.21 2.97 5.02
CA THR A 61 -0.47 4.12 5.61
C THR A 61 0.47 5.32 5.59
N GLY A 62 -0.07 6.49 5.86
CA GLY A 62 0.71 7.73 5.80
C GLY A 62 -0.20 8.94 5.71
N ARG A 63 0.27 9.98 5.01
CA ARG A 63 -0.50 11.21 4.79
C ARG A 63 -0.37 11.70 3.36
N ILE A 64 -1.44 12.33 2.88
CA ILE A 64 -1.47 13.15 1.67
C ILE A 64 -1.81 14.56 2.13
N GLY A 65 -0.80 15.42 2.23
CA GLY A 65 -0.90 16.69 2.95
C GLY A 65 -1.38 16.48 4.39
N THR A 66 -2.54 17.03 4.73
CA THR A 66 -3.16 16.89 6.05
C THR A 66 -4.12 15.70 6.18
N ALA A 67 -4.40 14.98 5.09
CA ALA A 67 -5.30 13.84 5.13
C ALA A 67 -4.57 12.56 5.53
N LYS A 68 -5.09 11.80 6.50
CA LYS A 68 -4.54 10.51 6.89
C LYS A 68 -4.96 9.45 5.88
N VAL A 69 -4.02 8.69 5.34
CA VAL A 69 -4.29 7.53 4.49
C VAL A 69 -4.53 6.32 5.37
N LEU A 70 -5.72 5.74 5.27
CA LEU A 70 -6.14 4.57 6.04
C LEU A 70 -5.95 3.27 5.25
N TYR A 71 -6.14 3.34 3.93
CA TYR A 71 -6.02 2.21 3.03
C TYR A 71 -5.69 2.69 1.63
N ALA A 72 -4.96 1.88 0.85
CA ALA A 72 -4.73 2.13 -0.56
C ALA A 72 -4.85 0.83 -1.36
N ASN A 73 -5.55 0.88 -2.49
CA ASN A 73 -5.60 -0.24 -3.42
C ASN A 73 -5.40 0.23 -4.86
N LYS A 74 -5.11 -0.73 -5.74
CA LYS A 74 -4.99 -0.51 -7.16
C LYS A 74 -6.19 -1.14 -7.86
N ASN A 75 -6.91 -0.37 -8.67
CA ASN A 75 -8.03 -0.91 -9.45
C ASN A 75 -7.52 -1.70 -10.67
N SER A 76 -8.44 -2.32 -11.42
CA SER A 76 -8.13 -3.11 -12.62
C SER A 76 -7.47 -2.30 -13.74
N GLU A 77 -7.62 -0.98 -13.75
CA GLU A 77 -7.04 -0.07 -14.74
C GLU A 77 -5.65 0.46 -14.32
N GLY A 78 -5.16 0.04 -13.15
CA GLY A 78 -3.86 0.46 -12.62
C GLY A 78 -3.87 1.81 -11.90
N GLU A 79 -5.03 2.41 -11.68
CA GLU A 79 -5.16 3.62 -10.87
C GLU A 79 -5.06 3.27 -9.37
N VAL A 80 -4.33 4.08 -8.62
CA VAL A 80 -4.19 3.90 -7.17
C VAL A 80 -5.17 4.80 -6.43
N HIS A 81 -6.05 4.18 -5.65
CA HIS A 81 -7.05 4.85 -4.82
C HIS A 81 -6.56 4.91 -3.38
N HIS A 82 -6.47 6.12 -2.83
CA HIS A 82 -6.08 6.36 -1.45
C HIS A 82 -7.32 6.73 -0.64
N TYR A 83 -7.69 5.89 0.32
CA TYR A 83 -8.85 6.11 1.18
C TYR A 83 -8.43 6.92 2.39
N VAL A 84 -8.93 8.16 2.48
CA VAL A 84 -8.47 9.16 3.45
C VAL A 84 -9.59 9.68 4.34
N ASP A 85 -9.24 10.21 5.51
CA ASP A 85 -10.20 10.71 6.51
C ASP A 85 -10.70 12.14 6.28
N THR A 86 -10.02 12.91 5.43
CA THR A 86 -10.25 14.34 5.22
C THR A 86 -10.08 14.70 3.74
N ARG A 87 -10.80 15.73 3.29
CA ARG A 87 -10.75 16.21 1.90
C ARG A 87 -9.37 16.79 1.56
N VAL A 88 -8.93 16.57 0.33
CA VAL A 88 -7.72 17.18 -0.24
C VAL A 88 -8.11 18.02 -1.46
N GLU A 89 -7.49 19.18 -1.63
CA GLU A 89 -7.79 20.11 -2.72
C GLU A 89 -7.36 19.53 -4.07
N VAL A 90 -8.30 19.38 -5.01
CA VAL A 90 -8.01 18.85 -6.35
C VAL A 90 -7.15 19.84 -7.14
N GLY A 91 -6.14 19.33 -7.85
CA GLY A 91 -5.21 20.14 -8.63
C GLY A 91 -4.04 20.71 -7.83
N SER A 92 -4.07 20.61 -6.49
CA SER A 92 -2.95 21.04 -5.64
C SER A 92 -1.75 20.09 -5.73
N GLU A 93 -0.56 20.62 -5.50
CA GLU A 93 0.63 19.83 -5.18
C GLU A 93 0.72 19.65 -3.67
N VAL A 94 0.85 18.40 -3.24
CA VAL A 94 0.87 18.02 -1.83
C VAL A 94 2.06 17.12 -1.54
N GLU A 95 2.60 17.24 -0.32
CA GLU A 95 3.55 16.26 0.17
C GLU A 95 2.81 14.98 0.57
N VAL A 96 3.26 13.85 0.04
CA VAL A 96 2.88 12.51 0.46
C VAL A 96 3.96 12.00 1.40
N THR A 97 3.57 11.52 2.58
CA THR A 97 4.50 10.95 3.57
C THR A 97 4.04 9.55 3.96
N ILE A 98 4.98 8.64 4.20
CA ILE A 98 4.69 7.27 4.62
C ILE A 98 4.84 7.07 6.12
N ASP A 99 4.02 6.19 6.69
CA ASP A 99 4.32 5.55 7.96
C ASP A 99 5.49 4.58 7.76
N TRP A 100 6.70 5.08 8.00
CA TRP A 100 7.92 4.31 7.77
C TRP A 100 8.02 3.08 8.66
N ALA A 101 7.51 3.13 9.90
CA ALA A 101 7.57 1.99 10.80
C ALA A 101 6.74 0.83 10.23
N ARG A 102 5.51 1.12 9.79
CA ARG A 102 4.64 0.13 9.12
C ARG A 102 5.27 -0.41 7.84
N ARG A 103 5.76 0.47 6.95
CA ARG A 103 6.41 0.06 5.70
C ARG A 103 7.58 -0.87 5.95
N TRP A 104 8.42 -0.52 6.92
CA TRP A 104 9.62 -1.28 7.21
C TRP A 104 9.30 -2.64 7.83
N ASP A 105 8.29 -2.72 8.69
CA ASP A 105 7.78 -4.00 9.17
C ASP A 105 7.26 -4.86 8.01
N ASN A 106 6.33 -4.33 7.19
CA ASN A 106 5.80 -5.05 6.03
C ASN A 106 6.91 -5.52 5.07
N THR A 107 7.93 -4.69 4.83
CA THR A 107 9.06 -5.09 3.96
C THR A 107 9.83 -6.27 4.55
N GLN A 108 10.07 -6.27 5.87
CA GLN A 108 10.77 -7.35 6.56
C GLN A 108 9.95 -8.64 6.57
N GLN A 109 8.66 -8.58 6.91
CA GLN A 109 7.79 -9.75 6.95
C GLN A 109 7.64 -10.40 5.57
N HIS A 110 7.42 -9.60 4.52
CA HIS A 110 7.31 -10.11 3.15
C HIS A 110 8.61 -10.78 2.70
N SER A 111 9.76 -10.14 2.98
CA SER A 111 11.07 -10.71 2.66
C SER A 111 11.37 -11.95 3.48
N GLY A 112 10.99 -11.97 4.75
CA GLY A 112 11.13 -13.09 5.67
C GLY A 112 10.33 -14.30 5.21
N GLN A 113 9.11 -14.10 4.71
CA GLN A 113 8.32 -15.17 4.13
C GLN A 113 9.04 -15.82 2.95
N HIS A 114 9.50 -15.05 1.96
CA HIS A 114 10.24 -15.62 0.81
C HIS A 114 11.49 -16.37 1.25
N LEU A 115 12.21 -15.85 2.23
CA LEU A 115 13.40 -16.50 2.76
C LEU A 115 13.06 -17.84 3.42
N ILE A 116 12.04 -17.90 4.27
CA ILE A 116 11.62 -19.13 4.95
C ILE A 116 11.13 -20.16 3.93
N SER A 117 10.31 -19.75 2.96
CA SER A 117 9.84 -20.62 1.88
C SER A 117 11.00 -21.23 1.10
N ALA A 118 11.98 -20.40 0.71
CA ALA A 118 13.17 -20.89 0.01
C ALA A 118 13.98 -21.90 0.85
N LEU A 119 14.12 -21.68 2.16
CA LEU A 119 14.82 -22.61 3.05
C LEU A 119 14.08 -23.94 3.26
N CYS A 120 12.74 -23.93 3.25
CA CYS A 120 11.94 -25.14 3.30
C CYS A 120 12.02 -25.94 2.00
N GLU A 121 11.97 -25.24 0.85
CA GLU A 121 11.97 -25.83 -0.49
C GLU A 121 13.30 -26.50 -0.88
N THR A 122 14.43 -26.13 -0.26
CA THR A 122 15.69 -26.85 -0.49
C THR A 122 15.71 -28.24 0.15
N HIS A 123 14.80 -28.54 1.09
CA HIS A 123 14.77 -29.76 1.90
C HIS A 123 16.05 -30.04 2.71
N GLU A 124 17.01 -29.12 2.77
CA GLU A 124 18.27 -29.32 3.50
C GLU A 124 18.09 -29.15 5.00
N LEU A 125 17.33 -28.13 5.41
CA LEU A 125 17.06 -27.82 6.81
C LEU A 125 15.75 -28.44 7.31
N PHE A 126 14.76 -28.57 6.43
CA PHE A 126 13.42 -29.07 6.77
C PHE A 126 12.93 -30.11 5.73
N PRO A 127 13.44 -31.35 5.75
CA PRO A 127 13.21 -32.34 4.70
C PRO A 127 11.72 -32.68 4.48
N GLU A 128 10.92 -32.63 5.55
CA GLU A 128 9.50 -33.00 5.54
C GLU A 128 8.56 -31.84 5.20
N PHE A 129 9.06 -30.59 5.12
CA PHE A 129 8.19 -29.43 4.96
C PHE A 129 7.62 -29.31 3.54
N GLY A 130 8.47 -29.43 2.52
CA GLY A 130 8.06 -29.30 1.11
C GLY A 130 7.85 -27.86 0.66
N ASN A 131 7.05 -27.70 -0.39
CA ASN A 131 6.80 -26.40 -1.04
C ASN A 131 5.87 -25.51 -0.21
N THR A 132 6.03 -24.19 -0.34
CA THR A 132 5.06 -23.24 0.22
C THR A 132 3.89 -23.04 -0.73
N ASP A 133 2.69 -23.51 -0.36
CA ASP A 133 1.49 -23.36 -1.20
C ASP A 133 0.72 -22.05 -0.95
N SER A 134 0.82 -21.48 0.24
CA SER A 134 0.14 -20.24 0.63
C SER A 134 0.81 -19.56 1.81
N TRP A 135 0.51 -18.27 1.99
CA TRP A 135 0.96 -17.47 3.14
C TRP A 135 -0.02 -16.34 3.42
N GLU A 136 0.02 -15.82 4.64
CA GLU A 136 -0.73 -14.62 5.02
C GLU A 136 0.10 -13.74 5.95
N PHE A 137 -0.17 -12.43 5.92
CA PHE A 137 0.45 -11.45 6.82
C PHE A 137 -0.13 -11.47 8.24
N GLY A 138 -1.11 -12.34 8.50
CA GLY A 138 -1.92 -12.36 9.71
C GLY A 138 -2.86 -11.14 9.82
N SER A 139 -3.58 -11.06 10.95
CA SER A 139 -4.43 -9.91 11.25
C SER A 139 -3.58 -8.69 11.61
N GLN A 140 -3.80 -7.57 10.93
CA GLN A 140 -3.17 -6.27 11.19
C GLN A 140 -4.18 -5.18 11.56
#